data_AF-A0AAN4PED2-F1
#
_entry.id   AF-A0AAN4PED2-F1
#
_cell.length_a   1.000
_cell.length_b   1.000
_cell.length_c   1.000
_cell.angle_alpha   90.00
_cell.angle_beta   90.00
_cell.angle_gamma   90.00
#
_symmetry.space_group_name_H-M   'P 1'
#
loop_
_entity.id
_entity.type
_entity.pdbx_description
1 polymer ?
#
loop_
_entity_poly.entity_id
_entity_poly.type
_entity_poly.pdbx_seq_one_letter_code
_entity_poly.pdbx_strand_id
1 'polypeptide(L)'
;MVDLGKPKKQDIPIQPLPAEISWSGPTPNTIWAGVSELVQDGSGYRVTIVIRNSTYFLDCLSLELGERVSQDPTELRQEIISQLQNYSAKYKEKLIGAGLPESFVLRCPGLCSQLWLQLDIVPLVLRHEARARTVHDRGELATFSGWERKPLDEQADSMARKCIRSFGIGHTIHNQIGNDNLVEVDIGFMAHLADKQDYERTVEPRSWAIAQQYARDLVKKQVKAAFFSLTFHGQPDVHMRHALVRFAHCMGVEFRWYVAKPRPRIHNLLQKMRDILEGLNDSLKYLSFDEELEILEWVYDNARRYWLRHNGPLKPRSMGGVDVVVIDSAPLLPLALLSKQQDPGRPVLYENRLMFQNNMAEDPNGPLARVWDFVRTRSKDVDILVSPVPKYLAPQQILPSKRVGYIPVSVDQ
;
A
#
# COMPACT_ATOMS: atom_id res chain seq x y z
N MET A 1 6.90 -43.98 28.27
CA MET A 1 6.13 -44.53 27.14
C MET A 1 4.70 -44.05 27.30
N VAL A 2 4.33 -43.02 26.54
CA VAL A 2 2.98 -42.42 26.58
C VAL A 2 2.13 -43.17 25.55
N ASP A 3 1.02 -43.72 26.02
CA ASP A 3 0.06 -44.50 25.24
C ASP A 3 -0.66 -43.57 24.24
N LEU A 4 -0.29 -43.68 22.97
CA LEU A 4 -0.93 -42.95 21.86
C LEU A 4 -2.23 -43.68 21.49
N GLY A 5 -3.32 -43.27 22.14
CA GLY A 5 -4.67 -43.76 21.84
C GLY A 5 -5.00 -43.65 20.34
N LYS A 6 -5.54 -44.73 19.78
CA LYS A 6 -6.00 -44.80 18.38
C LYS A 6 -7.00 -43.67 18.08
N PRO A 7 -6.92 -43.00 16.91
CA PRO A 7 -7.87 -41.96 16.56
C PRO A 7 -9.29 -42.55 16.48
N LYS A 8 -10.23 -41.95 17.22
CA LYS A 8 -11.66 -42.26 17.09
C LYS A 8 -12.07 -41.91 15.66
N LYS A 9 -12.42 -42.91 14.85
CA LYS A 9 -13.17 -42.70 13.61
C LYS A 9 -14.52 -42.08 13.98
N GLN A 10 -14.64 -40.77 13.85
CA GLN A 10 -15.94 -40.14 13.75
C GLN A 10 -16.39 -40.34 12.29
N ASP A 11 -17.20 -41.37 12.06
CA ASP A 11 -17.95 -41.50 10.82
C ASP A 11 -19.01 -40.40 10.81
N ILE A 12 -18.61 -39.21 10.36
CA ILE A 12 -19.54 -38.12 10.08
C ILE A 12 -20.30 -38.55 8.82
N PRO A 13 -21.63 -38.72 8.87
CA PRO A 13 -22.40 -39.02 7.68
C PRO A 13 -22.30 -37.85 6.71
N ILE A 14 -21.53 -38.03 5.63
CA ILE A 14 -21.45 -37.08 4.52
C ILE A 14 -22.79 -37.18 3.80
N GLN A 15 -23.70 -36.24 4.07
CA GLN A 15 -24.88 -36.08 3.23
C GLN A 15 -24.40 -35.75 1.81
N PRO A 16 -24.87 -36.45 0.77
CA PRO A 16 -24.61 -36.06 -0.60
C PRO A 16 -25.18 -34.66 -0.81
N LEU A 17 -24.35 -33.74 -1.29
CA LEU A 17 -24.76 -32.39 -1.65
C LEU A 17 -25.90 -32.48 -2.69
N PRO A 18 -26.93 -31.61 -2.61
CA PRO A 18 -28.01 -31.59 -3.58
C PRO A 18 -27.45 -31.43 -5.00
N ALA A 19 -28.05 -32.14 -5.97
CA ALA A 19 -27.62 -32.23 -7.36
C ALA A 19 -27.51 -30.87 -8.10
N GLU A 20 -28.05 -29.80 -7.51
CA GLU A 20 -27.98 -28.43 -8.03
C GLU A 20 -26.68 -27.69 -7.67
N ILE A 21 -25.81 -28.23 -6.81
CA ILE A 21 -24.45 -27.70 -6.61
C ILE A 21 -23.54 -28.33 -7.66
N SER A 22 -23.72 -27.87 -8.88
CA SER A 22 -22.85 -28.19 -10.01
C SER A 22 -21.47 -27.58 -9.79
N TRP A 23 -20.50 -28.40 -9.37
CA TRP A 23 -19.07 -28.06 -9.38
C TRP A 23 -18.52 -27.86 -10.80
N SER A 24 -19.35 -28.07 -11.84
CA SER A 24 -18.97 -27.96 -13.26
C SER A 24 -19.34 -26.62 -13.89
N GLY A 25 -19.67 -25.60 -13.07
CA GLY A 25 -19.63 -24.23 -13.56
C GLY A 25 -18.22 -23.89 -14.07
N PRO A 26 -18.08 -23.21 -15.23
CA PRO A 26 -16.77 -22.75 -15.66
C PRO A 26 -16.17 -21.89 -14.57
N THR A 27 -14.94 -22.19 -14.17
CA THR A 27 -14.18 -21.26 -13.33
C THR A 27 -14.07 -19.95 -14.12
N PRO A 28 -14.33 -18.78 -13.49
CA PRO A 28 -14.07 -17.52 -14.14
C PRO A 28 -12.64 -17.53 -14.65
N ASN A 29 -12.47 -17.44 -15.97
CA ASN A 29 -11.14 -17.50 -16.57
C ASN A 29 -10.53 -16.11 -16.40
N THR A 30 -9.85 -15.94 -15.28
CA THR A 30 -9.15 -14.70 -15.00
C THR A 30 -7.95 -14.59 -15.91
N ILE A 31 -7.86 -13.49 -16.65
CA ILE A 31 -6.80 -13.26 -17.62
C ILE A 31 -6.03 -11.97 -17.32
N TRP A 32 -4.79 -11.95 -17.79
CA TRP A 32 -3.85 -10.84 -17.67
C TRP A 32 -3.24 -10.57 -19.04
N ALA A 33 -2.90 -9.30 -19.27
CA ALA A 33 -2.12 -8.87 -20.41
C ALA A 33 -0.67 -8.63 -20.03
N GLY A 34 0.21 -8.74 -21.01
CA GLY A 34 1.56 -8.20 -20.97
C GLY A 34 1.86 -7.49 -22.28
N VAL A 35 2.49 -6.33 -22.19
CA VAL A 35 2.84 -5.49 -23.34
C VAL A 35 4.35 -5.56 -23.55
N SER A 36 4.81 -5.64 -24.80
CA SER A 36 6.23 -5.59 -25.14
C SER A 36 6.77 -4.16 -25.11
N GLU A 37 8.06 -3.99 -25.42
CA GLU A 37 8.55 -2.69 -25.86
C GLU A 37 7.86 -2.25 -27.15
N LEU A 38 7.76 -0.93 -27.34
CA LEU A 38 7.46 -0.33 -28.63
C LEU A 38 8.77 -0.29 -29.44
N VAL A 39 8.81 -0.97 -30.59
CA VAL A 39 10.01 -1.04 -31.44
C VAL A 39 9.70 -0.42 -32.79
N GLN A 40 10.64 0.36 -33.32
CA GLN A 40 10.52 0.90 -34.67
C GLN A 40 10.79 -0.22 -35.69
N ASP A 41 9.89 -0.40 -36.65
CA ASP A 41 10.04 -1.38 -37.73
C ASP A 41 9.75 -0.71 -39.08
N GLY A 42 10.82 -0.48 -39.85
CA GLY A 42 10.77 0.33 -41.06
C GLY A 42 10.31 1.77 -40.78
N SER A 43 9.24 2.18 -41.45
CA SER A 43 8.54 3.45 -41.23
C SER A 43 7.66 3.41 -39.98
N GLY A 44 7.09 2.24 -39.65
CA GLY A 44 6.13 2.08 -38.57
C GLY A 44 6.74 1.71 -37.23
N TYR A 45 5.85 1.40 -36.28
CA TYR A 45 6.25 0.84 -35.00
C TYR A 45 5.42 -0.41 -34.72
N ARG A 46 6.02 -1.37 -34.01
CA ARG A 46 5.37 -2.60 -33.59
C ARG A 46 5.34 -2.69 -32.08
N VAL A 47 4.21 -3.14 -31.55
CA VAL A 47 4.06 -3.55 -30.16
C VAL A 47 3.26 -4.85 -30.12
N THR A 48 3.61 -5.73 -29.20
CA THR A 48 2.94 -7.02 -29.01
C THR A 48 2.25 -7.05 -27.65
N ILE A 49 1.04 -7.56 -27.62
CA ILE A 49 0.26 -7.82 -26.41
C ILE A 49 0.05 -9.33 -26.30
N VAL A 50 0.45 -9.90 -25.18
CA VAL A 50 0.22 -11.32 -24.87
C VAL A 50 -0.85 -11.43 -23.80
N ILE A 51 -1.81 -12.31 -24.01
CA ILE A 51 -2.92 -12.59 -23.09
C ILE A 51 -2.75 -14.00 -22.52
N ARG A 52 -2.87 -14.11 -21.20
CA ARG A 52 -2.60 -15.34 -20.46
C ARG A 52 -3.57 -15.47 -19.28
N ASN A 53 -3.84 -16.69 -18.86
CA ASN A 53 -4.30 -16.93 -17.50
C ASN A 53 -3.11 -17.35 -16.61
N SER A 54 -3.38 -17.78 -15.38
CA SER A 54 -2.33 -18.18 -14.42
C SER A 54 -1.48 -19.36 -14.88
N THR A 55 -1.93 -20.14 -15.86
CA THR A 55 -1.31 -21.40 -16.28
C THR A 55 -0.88 -21.39 -17.75
N TYR A 56 -1.73 -20.87 -18.63
CA TYR A 56 -1.63 -21.03 -20.07
C TYR A 56 -1.46 -19.70 -20.79
N PHE A 57 -0.69 -19.74 -21.88
CA PHE A 57 -0.76 -18.77 -22.95
C PHE A 57 -2.11 -18.91 -23.66
N LEU A 58 -2.80 -17.79 -23.92
CA LEU A 58 -4.10 -17.80 -24.58
C LEU A 58 -4.02 -17.18 -25.99
N ASP A 59 -3.44 -15.99 -26.10
CA ASP A 59 -3.35 -15.28 -27.38
C ASP A 59 -2.17 -14.30 -27.44
N CYS A 60 -1.77 -13.93 -28.66
CA CYS A 60 -0.74 -12.95 -28.96
C CYS A 60 -1.22 -12.01 -30.06
N LEU A 61 -1.40 -10.74 -29.72
CA LEU A 61 -1.82 -9.67 -30.62
C LEU A 61 -0.59 -8.87 -31.02
N SER A 62 -0.26 -8.86 -32.31
CA SER A 62 0.80 -7.98 -32.85
C SER A 62 0.16 -6.77 -33.51
N LEU A 63 0.43 -5.59 -32.94
CA LEU A 63 -0.07 -4.32 -33.45
C LEU A 63 1.01 -3.68 -34.31
N GLU A 64 0.69 -3.44 -35.58
CA GLU A 64 1.52 -2.67 -36.49
C GLU A 64 0.93 -1.27 -36.64
N LEU A 65 1.69 -0.28 -36.19
CA LEU A 65 1.27 1.12 -36.10
C LEU A 65 1.92 1.88 -37.25
N GLY A 66 1.11 2.59 -38.04
CA GLY A 66 1.62 3.48 -39.09
C GLY A 66 2.42 4.66 -38.53
N GLU A 67 3.19 5.35 -39.39
CA GLU A 67 4.11 6.45 -38.97
C GLU A 67 3.44 7.56 -38.15
N ARG A 68 2.16 7.84 -38.40
CA ARG A 68 1.43 8.92 -37.70
C ARG A 68 1.02 8.52 -36.28
N VAL A 69 0.44 7.32 -36.14
CA VAL A 69 -0.04 6.76 -34.86
C VAL A 69 1.10 6.55 -33.88
N SER A 70 2.29 6.26 -34.39
CA SER A 70 3.47 6.01 -33.57
C SER A 70 4.15 7.26 -33.02
N GLN A 71 3.89 8.44 -33.60
CA GLN A 71 4.39 9.72 -33.12
C GLN A 71 3.41 10.42 -32.17
N ASP A 72 2.12 10.09 -32.22
CA ASP A 72 1.12 10.61 -31.27
C ASP A 72 0.85 9.59 -30.14
N PRO A 73 1.34 9.84 -28.91
CA PRO A 73 1.06 8.98 -27.77
C PRO A 73 -0.44 8.80 -27.47
N THR A 74 -1.29 9.74 -27.90
CA THR A 74 -2.74 9.66 -27.70
C THR A 74 -3.38 8.61 -28.59
N GLU A 75 -3.01 8.58 -29.88
CA GLU A 75 -3.51 7.57 -30.82
C GLU A 75 -3.02 6.17 -30.43
N LEU A 76 -1.74 6.03 -30.07
CA LEU A 76 -1.17 4.78 -29.55
C LEU A 76 -1.94 4.26 -28.32
N ARG A 77 -2.22 5.14 -27.37
CA ARG A 77 -2.97 4.80 -26.15
C ARG A 77 -4.39 4.33 -26.49
N GLN A 78 -5.09 5.03 -27.38
CA GLN A 78 -6.44 4.66 -27.80
C GLN A 78 -6.47 3.31 -28.51
N GLU A 79 -5.48 3.04 -29.37
CA GLU A 79 -5.38 1.77 -30.08
C GLU A 79 -5.20 0.59 -29.11
N ILE A 80 -4.30 0.70 -28.13
CA ILE A 80 -4.08 -0.35 -27.12
C ILE A 80 -5.35 -0.59 -26.30
N ILE A 81 -6.01 0.47 -25.84
CA ILE A 81 -7.27 0.36 -25.09
C ILE A 81 -8.34 -0.31 -25.94
N SER A 82 -8.48 0.08 -27.21
CA SER A 82 -9.45 -0.50 -28.12
C SER A 82 -9.18 -1.98 -28.35
N GLN A 83 -7.93 -2.40 -28.55
CA GLN A 83 -7.58 -3.82 -28.70
C GLN A 83 -7.96 -4.65 -27.48
N LEU A 84 -7.66 -4.18 -26.27
CA LEU A 84 -8.02 -4.87 -25.03
C LEU A 84 -9.54 -4.92 -24.81
N GLN A 85 -10.26 -3.83 -25.12
CA GLN A 85 -11.73 -3.78 -25.11
C GLN A 85 -12.35 -4.77 -26.08
N ASN A 86 -11.87 -4.77 -27.33
CA ASN A 86 -12.36 -5.65 -28.38
C ASN A 86 -12.11 -7.12 -28.04
N TYR A 87 -10.93 -7.44 -27.48
CA TYR A 87 -10.64 -8.78 -26.97
C TYR A 87 -11.62 -9.18 -25.86
N SER A 88 -11.77 -8.33 -24.84
CA SER A 88 -12.69 -8.57 -23.72
C SER A 88 -14.13 -8.79 -24.19
N ALA A 89 -14.61 -7.97 -25.14
CA ALA A 89 -15.95 -8.09 -25.71
C ALA A 89 -16.12 -9.36 -26.55
N LYS A 90 -15.12 -9.71 -27.37
CA LYS A 90 -15.15 -10.90 -28.24
C LYS A 90 -15.20 -12.20 -27.43
N TYR A 91 -14.37 -12.31 -26.39
CA TYR A 91 -14.24 -13.54 -25.60
C TYR A 91 -15.12 -13.53 -24.33
N LYS A 92 -15.75 -12.40 -23.99
CA LYS A 92 -16.50 -12.19 -22.75
C LYS A 92 -15.66 -12.46 -21.50
N GLU A 93 -14.38 -12.12 -21.57
CA GLU A 93 -13.40 -12.29 -20.49
C GLU A 93 -12.93 -10.93 -19.98
N LYS A 94 -12.69 -10.84 -18.67
CA LYS A 94 -12.18 -9.63 -18.02
C LYS A 94 -10.69 -9.78 -17.77
N LEU A 95 -9.91 -8.81 -18.26
CA LEU A 95 -8.52 -8.66 -17.88
C LEU A 95 -8.45 -8.00 -16.50
N ILE A 96 -7.70 -8.60 -15.57
CA ILE A 96 -7.54 -8.03 -14.22
C ILE A 96 -6.32 -7.12 -14.12
N GLY A 97 -5.24 -7.46 -14.83
CA GLY A 97 -4.03 -6.66 -14.81
C GLY A 97 -3.26 -6.72 -16.12
N ALA A 98 -2.44 -5.70 -16.34
CA ALA A 98 -1.56 -5.59 -17.50
C ALA A 98 -0.13 -5.28 -17.02
N GLY A 99 0.84 -6.10 -17.41
CA GLY A 99 2.25 -5.80 -17.20
C GLY A 99 2.79 -4.94 -18.35
N LEU A 100 3.43 -3.81 -18.04
CA LEU A 100 4.00 -2.89 -19.02
C LEU A 100 5.47 -2.59 -18.69
N PRO A 101 6.38 -2.52 -19.68
CA PRO A 101 7.74 -2.03 -19.48
C PRO A 101 7.74 -0.54 -19.13
N GLU A 102 8.61 -0.11 -18.20
CA GLU A 102 8.76 1.31 -17.83
C GLU A 102 9.07 2.21 -19.04
N SER A 103 9.97 1.75 -19.93
CA SER A 103 10.31 2.39 -21.20
C SER A 103 9.15 2.51 -22.19
N PHE A 104 8.19 1.60 -22.15
CA PHE A 104 6.96 1.72 -22.93
C PHE A 104 6.08 2.84 -22.36
N VAL A 105 5.86 2.83 -21.04
CA VAL A 105 5.00 3.81 -20.34
C VAL A 105 5.54 5.24 -20.48
N LEU A 106 6.87 5.42 -20.43
CA LEU A 106 7.50 6.72 -20.66
C LEU A 106 7.19 7.32 -22.05
N ARG A 107 6.97 6.47 -23.06
CA ARG A 107 6.61 6.89 -24.42
C ARG A 107 5.11 7.03 -24.64
N CYS A 108 4.30 6.43 -23.77
CA CYS A 108 2.85 6.44 -23.83
C CYS A 108 2.23 6.89 -22.49
N PRO A 109 2.45 8.17 -22.09
CA PRO A 109 1.96 8.69 -20.82
C PRO A 109 0.42 8.65 -20.74
N GLY A 110 -0.12 8.43 -19.54
CA GLY A 110 -1.55 8.31 -19.29
C GLY A 110 -2.20 6.99 -19.75
N LEU A 111 -1.45 6.07 -20.37
CA LEU A 111 -2.01 4.74 -20.68
C LEU A 111 -2.41 3.99 -19.42
N CYS A 112 -1.54 3.97 -18.40
CA CYS A 112 -1.80 3.26 -17.15
C CYS A 112 -3.09 3.75 -16.47
N SER A 113 -3.25 5.07 -16.29
CA SER A 113 -4.45 5.60 -15.66
C SER A 113 -5.71 5.34 -16.49
N GLN A 114 -5.64 5.32 -17.83
CA GLN A 114 -6.78 4.97 -18.67
C GLN A 114 -7.13 3.47 -18.65
N LEU A 115 -6.13 2.58 -18.54
CA LEU A 115 -6.37 1.15 -18.34
C LEU A 115 -7.16 0.91 -17.04
N TRP A 116 -6.79 1.61 -15.97
CA TRP A 116 -7.54 1.55 -14.71
C TRP A 116 -8.93 2.19 -14.85
N LEU A 117 -9.00 3.45 -15.30
CA LEU A 117 -10.24 4.23 -15.33
C LEU A 117 -11.30 3.66 -16.29
N GLN A 118 -10.91 3.21 -17.49
CA GLN A 118 -11.87 2.78 -18.52
C GLN A 118 -12.11 1.28 -18.49
N LEU A 119 -11.07 0.49 -18.20
CA LEU A 119 -11.11 -0.96 -18.32
C LEU A 119 -11.06 -1.66 -16.99
N ASP A 120 -10.81 -0.96 -15.87
CA ASP A 120 -10.60 -1.56 -14.55
C ASP A 120 -9.58 -2.71 -14.65
N ILE A 121 -8.50 -2.43 -15.38
CA ILE A 121 -7.30 -3.24 -15.51
C ILE A 121 -6.23 -2.58 -14.65
N VAL A 122 -5.66 -3.30 -13.70
CA VAL A 122 -4.54 -2.82 -12.88
C VAL A 122 -3.25 -2.80 -13.73
N PRO A 123 -2.69 -1.63 -14.06
CA PRO A 123 -1.43 -1.53 -14.79
C PRO A 123 -0.24 -1.71 -13.83
N LEU A 124 0.63 -2.67 -14.12
CA LEU A 124 1.89 -2.88 -13.42
C LEU A 124 3.05 -2.46 -14.31
N VAL A 125 3.72 -1.37 -13.93
CA VAL A 125 4.90 -0.86 -14.61
C VAL A 125 6.13 -1.56 -14.04
N LEU A 126 6.77 -2.34 -14.89
CA LEU A 126 7.81 -3.27 -14.50
C LEU A 126 9.13 -2.84 -15.11
N ARG A 127 10.13 -2.67 -14.24
CA ARG A 127 11.51 -2.51 -14.69
C ARG A 127 12.05 -3.84 -15.18
N HIS A 128 12.84 -3.76 -16.23
CA HIS A 128 13.72 -4.85 -16.66
C HIS A 128 15.14 -4.34 -16.51
N GLU A 129 15.96 -5.09 -15.77
CA GLU A 129 17.38 -4.83 -15.72
C GLU A 129 18.04 -5.69 -16.80
N ALA A 130 18.76 -5.03 -17.70
CA ALA A 130 19.67 -5.72 -18.60
C ALA A 130 20.86 -6.23 -17.79
N ARG A 131 20.70 -7.37 -17.10
CA ARG A 131 21.85 -8.05 -16.50
C ARG A 131 22.70 -8.66 -17.60
N ALA A 132 23.85 -8.06 -17.87
CA ALA A 132 24.90 -8.71 -18.63
C ALA A 132 25.42 -9.94 -17.85
N ARG A 133 25.66 -11.05 -18.56
CA ARG A 133 26.22 -12.27 -17.98
C ARG A 133 27.51 -11.97 -17.22
N THR A 134 27.64 -12.52 -16.02
CA THR A 134 28.89 -12.51 -15.25
C THR A 134 29.69 -13.79 -15.49
N VAL A 135 31.00 -13.77 -15.24
CA VAL A 135 31.91 -14.93 -15.40
C VAL A 135 31.45 -16.14 -14.57
N HIS A 136 30.63 -15.93 -13.54
CA HIS A 136 30.10 -16.97 -12.67
C HIS A 136 28.80 -17.61 -13.16
N ASP A 137 28.19 -17.10 -14.23
CA ASP A 137 26.94 -17.64 -14.77
C ASP A 137 27.22 -18.89 -15.63
N ARG A 138 26.66 -20.04 -15.21
CA ARG A 138 26.73 -21.31 -15.96
C ARG A 138 25.53 -21.42 -16.91
N GLY A 139 25.78 -21.69 -18.20
CA GLY A 139 24.74 -21.84 -19.23
C GLY A 139 25.16 -21.28 -20.59
N GLU A 140 24.34 -21.53 -21.62
CA GLU A 140 24.55 -21.02 -22.98
C GLU A 140 24.27 -19.51 -23.08
N LEU A 141 24.87 -18.82 -24.05
CA LEU A 141 24.70 -17.37 -24.27
C LEU A 141 23.24 -16.97 -24.50
N ALA A 142 22.45 -17.84 -25.15
CA ALA A 142 21.02 -17.63 -25.39
C ALA A 142 20.19 -17.64 -24.09
N THR A 143 20.63 -18.36 -23.05
CA THR A 143 19.94 -18.41 -21.75
C THR A 143 19.99 -17.08 -20.99
N PHE A 144 20.96 -16.22 -21.31
CA PHE A 144 21.18 -14.91 -20.70
C PHE A 144 21.03 -13.78 -21.72
N SER A 145 20.30 -13.99 -22.82
CA SER A 145 19.95 -12.91 -23.74
C SER A 145 19.20 -11.83 -22.95
N GLY A 146 19.86 -10.68 -22.77
CA GLY A 146 19.29 -9.53 -22.09
C GLY A 146 17.96 -9.10 -22.72
N TRP A 147 17.17 -8.33 -21.98
CA TRP A 147 15.83 -7.89 -22.39
C TRP A 147 15.73 -7.48 -23.87
N GLU A 148 16.70 -6.70 -24.36
CA GLU A 148 16.76 -6.18 -25.73
C GLU A 148 16.86 -7.24 -26.83
N ARG A 149 17.36 -8.44 -26.50
CA ARG A 149 17.52 -9.55 -27.46
C ARG A 149 16.31 -10.47 -27.51
N LYS A 150 15.35 -10.31 -26.59
CA LYS A 150 14.12 -11.11 -26.58
C LYS A 150 13.19 -10.62 -27.68
N PRO A 151 12.55 -11.52 -28.45
CA PRO A 151 11.51 -11.12 -29.40
C PRO A 151 10.30 -10.51 -28.66
N LEU A 152 9.50 -9.71 -29.36
CA LEU A 152 8.43 -8.90 -28.74
C LEU A 152 7.37 -9.75 -28.02
N ASP A 153 7.04 -10.91 -28.57
CA ASP A 153 6.13 -11.89 -27.95
C ASP A 153 6.69 -12.46 -26.64
N GLU A 154 7.98 -12.79 -26.57
CA GLU A 154 8.64 -13.24 -25.34
C GLU A 154 8.73 -12.11 -24.29
N GLN A 155 8.95 -10.86 -24.73
CA GLN A 155 8.91 -9.70 -23.85
C GLN A 155 7.51 -9.51 -23.24
N ALA A 156 6.48 -9.48 -24.10
CA ALA A 156 5.09 -9.34 -23.69
C ALA A 156 4.66 -10.48 -22.75
N ASP A 157 5.01 -11.73 -23.08
CA ASP A 157 4.80 -12.86 -22.20
C ASP A 157 5.49 -12.69 -20.83
N SER A 158 6.76 -12.29 -20.84
CA SER A 158 7.48 -12.03 -19.59
C SER A 158 6.78 -10.97 -18.74
N MET A 159 6.19 -9.94 -19.35
CA MET A 159 5.44 -8.91 -18.63
C MET A 159 4.12 -9.46 -18.06
N ALA A 160 3.38 -10.25 -18.83
CA ALA A 160 2.17 -10.91 -18.35
C ALA A 160 2.47 -11.84 -17.15
N ARG A 161 3.52 -12.68 -17.24
CA ARG A 161 3.91 -13.58 -16.15
C ARG A 161 4.40 -12.83 -14.91
N LYS A 162 5.18 -11.75 -15.08
CA LYS A 162 5.60 -10.91 -13.95
C LYS A 162 4.40 -10.23 -13.29
N CYS A 163 3.45 -9.73 -14.09
CA CYS A 163 2.20 -9.14 -13.65
C CYS A 163 1.37 -10.13 -12.81
N ILE A 164 1.14 -11.35 -13.30
CA ILE A 164 0.38 -12.39 -12.60
C ILE A 164 0.92 -12.64 -11.18
N ARG A 165 2.25 -12.66 -10.98
CA ARG A 165 2.87 -12.90 -9.66
C ARG A 165 2.53 -11.85 -8.61
N SER A 166 2.10 -10.66 -9.04
CA SER A 166 1.72 -9.57 -8.14
C SER A 166 0.31 -9.72 -7.57
N PHE A 167 -0.50 -10.64 -8.10
CA PHE A 167 -1.88 -10.87 -7.65
C PHE A 167 -2.01 -12.10 -6.76
N GLY A 168 -2.75 -11.97 -5.68
CA GLY A 168 -3.03 -13.02 -4.71
C GLY A 168 -4.41 -13.64 -4.87
N ILE A 169 -4.91 -14.21 -3.76
CA ILE A 169 -6.26 -14.79 -3.68
C ILE A 169 -7.30 -13.70 -3.97
N GLY A 170 -8.32 -14.06 -4.75
CA GLY A 170 -9.36 -13.11 -5.19
C GLY A 170 -8.88 -12.12 -6.26
N HIS A 171 -7.69 -12.34 -6.84
CA HIS A 171 -7.11 -11.50 -7.89
C HIS A 171 -6.92 -10.04 -7.45
N THR A 172 -6.55 -9.86 -6.18
CA THR A 172 -6.18 -8.58 -5.59
C THR A 172 -4.67 -8.45 -5.55
N ILE A 173 -4.15 -7.23 -5.71
CA ILE A 173 -2.72 -6.96 -5.57
C ILE A 173 -2.24 -7.31 -4.16
N HIS A 174 -1.10 -7.99 -4.05
CA HIS A 174 -0.44 -8.19 -2.77
C HIS A 174 -0.01 -6.85 -2.17
N ASN A 175 -0.53 -6.52 -1.00
CA ASN A 175 0.09 -5.50 -0.17
C ASN A 175 1.42 -6.03 0.37
N GLN A 176 2.51 -5.32 0.12
CA GLN A 176 3.85 -5.76 0.50
C GLN A 176 4.43 -4.89 1.61
N ILE A 177 5.19 -5.55 2.49
CA ILE A 177 6.04 -4.90 3.48
C ILE A 177 7.47 -5.18 3.06
N GLY A 178 8.19 -4.12 2.71
CA GLY A 178 9.60 -4.15 2.37
C GLY A 178 10.50 -4.11 3.60
N ASN A 179 11.74 -3.69 3.38
CA ASN A 179 12.74 -3.57 4.44
C ASN A 179 12.31 -2.60 5.54
N ASP A 180 12.73 -2.87 6.78
CA ASP A 180 12.45 -2.04 7.97
C ASP A 180 10.95 -1.80 8.25
N ASN A 181 10.14 -2.73 7.77
CA ASN A 181 8.70 -2.68 7.79
C ASN A 181 8.10 -1.45 7.06
N LEU A 182 8.77 -0.98 6.00
CA LEU A 182 8.24 0.00 5.08
C LEU A 182 7.08 -0.63 4.28
N VAL A 183 5.93 0.04 4.24
CA VAL A 183 4.82 -0.36 3.38
C VAL A 183 5.15 0.02 1.95
N GLU A 184 5.18 -0.98 1.08
CA GLU A 184 5.38 -0.80 -0.36
C GLU A 184 4.03 -0.50 -1.02
N VAL A 185 3.52 0.71 -0.79
CA VAL A 185 2.27 1.22 -1.38
C VAL A 185 2.32 0.98 -2.90
N ASP A 186 1.24 0.42 -3.44
CA ASP A 186 1.13 0.06 -4.87
C ASP A 186 2.25 -0.85 -5.36
N ILE A 187 2.72 -1.77 -4.51
CA ILE A 187 3.87 -2.64 -4.76
C ILE A 187 5.13 -1.82 -5.06
N GLY A 188 5.40 -0.83 -4.22
CA GLY A 188 6.54 0.08 -4.40
C GLY A 188 6.35 1.01 -5.58
N PHE A 189 5.11 1.50 -5.77
CA PHE A 189 4.68 2.34 -6.88
C PHE A 189 4.80 1.69 -8.25
N MET A 190 4.83 0.36 -8.36
CA MET A 190 4.73 -0.34 -9.64
C MET A 190 3.31 -0.34 -10.19
N ALA A 191 2.28 -0.35 -9.33
CA ALA A 191 0.90 -0.21 -9.78
C ALA A 191 0.56 1.26 -10.04
N HIS A 192 0.46 1.64 -11.32
CA HIS A 192 0.24 3.03 -11.74
C HIS A 192 -1.24 3.33 -11.97
N LEU A 193 -2.02 3.48 -10.89
CA LEU A 193 -3.48 3.61 -10.98
C LEU A 193 -3.97 4.98 -11.48
N ALA A 194 -3.25 6.06 -11.14
CA ALA A 194 -3.66 7.42 -11.43
C ALA A 194 -2.44 8.34 -11.60
N ASP A 195 -2.57 9.34 -12.47
CA ASP A 195 -1.58 10.39 -12.65
C ASP A 195 -2.02 11.69 -11.97
N LYS A 196 -1.08 12.65 -11.86
CA LYS A 196 -1.34 13.98 -11.31
C LYS A 196 -2.55 14.68 -11.94
N GLN A 197 -2.74 14.52 -13.26
CA GLN A 197 -3.85 15.12 -14.00
C GLN A 197 -5.20 14.50 -13.64
N ASP A 198 -5.23 13.24 -13.23
CA ASP A 198 -6.46 12.57 -12.85
C ASP A 198 -6.94 13.10 -11.50
N TYR A 199 -6.04 13.30 -10.54
CA TYR A 199 -6.36 13.98 -9.27
C TYR A 199 -6.79 15.43 -9.46
N GLU A 200 -6.22 16.16 -10.42
CA GLU A 200 -6.63 17.53 -10.72
C GLU A 200 -8.09 17.62 -11.17
N ARG A 201 -8.56 16.63 -11.94
CA ARG A 201 -9.92 16.58 -12.49
C ARG A 201 -10.99 16.28 -11.44
N THR A 202 -10.63 15.67 -10.31
CA THR A 202 -11.60 15.27 -9.26
C THR A 202 -11.89 16.37 -8.25
N VAL A 203 -11.16 17.50 -8.30
CA VAL A 203 -11.29 18.58 -7.32
C VAL A 203 -11.46 19.95 -7.98
N GLU A 204 -11.95 20.92 -7.21
CA GLU A 204 -12.02 22.30 -7.67
C GLU A 204 -10.61 22.90 -7.92
N PRO A 205 -10.44 23.79 -8.92
CA PRO A 205 -9.15 24.39 -9.25
C PRO A 205 -8.45 25.07 -8.07
N ARG A 206 -9.23 25.66 -7.14
CA ARG A 206 -8.69 26.31 -5.94
C ARG A 206 -8.06 25.29 -4.98
N SER A 207 -8.74 24.18 -4.72
CA SER A 207 -8.23 23.10 -3.87
C SER A 207 -6.96 22.50 -4.46
N TRP A 208 -6.95 22.29 -5.78
CA TRP A 208 -5.77 21.84 -6.51
C TRP A 208 -4.58 22.80 -6.39
N ALA A 209 -4.82 24.10 -6.57
CA ALA A 209 -3.78 25.12 -6.46
C ALA A 209 -3.12 25.13 -5.06
N ILE A 210 -3.93 24.96 -4.01
CA ILE A 210 -3.44 24.86 -2.62
C ILE A 210 -2.61 23.58 -2.42
N ALA A 211 -3.10 22.43 -2.87
CA ALA A 211 -2.36 21.17 -2.77
C ALA A 211 -1.01 21.25 -3.52
N GLN A 212 -1.01 21.80 -4.73
CA GLN A 212 0.22 22.05 -5.50
C GLN A 212 1.17 23.03 -4.82
N GLN A 213 0.67 24.04 -4.13
CA GLN A 213 1.53 24.97 -3.38
C GLN A 213 2.26 24.25 -2.26
N TYR A 214 1.54 23.51 -1.41
CA TYR A 214 2.16 22.77 -0.30
C TYR A 214 3.10 21.67 -0.81
N ALA A 215 2.72 20.92 -1.85
CA ALA A 215 3.59 19.92 -2.45
C ALA A 215 4.91 20.53 -2.95
N ARG A 216 4.83 21.65 -3.70
CA ARG A 216 6.03 22.36 -4.17
C ARG A 216 6.93 22.82 -3.04
N ASP A 217 6.36 23.34 -1.95
CA ASP A 217 7.12 23.78 -0.78
C ASP A 217 7.83 22.60 -0.09
N LEU A 218 7.16 21.46 0.06
CA LEU A 218 7.73 20.24 0.64
C LEU A 218 8.85 19.69 -0.24
N VAL A 219 8.64 19.62 -1.56
CA VAL A 219 9.64 19.15 -2.53
C VAL A 219 10.86 20.06 -2.55
N LYS A 220 10.66 21.39 -2.63
CA LYS A 220 11.75 22.37 -2.65
C LYS A 220 12.62 22.29 -1.39
N LYS A 221 11.99 22.02 -0.24
CA LYS A 221 12.67 21.85 1.04
C LYS A 221 13.16 20.42 1.28
N GLN A 222 12.88 19.49 0.37
CA GLN A 222 13.19 18.06 0.45
C GLN A 222 12.70 17.43 1.77
N VAL A 223 11.50 17.81 2.21
CA VAL A 223 10.93 17.35 3.48
C VAL A 223 10.55 15.88 3.38
N LYS A 224 11.07 15.09 4.31
CA LYS A 224 10.73 13.67 4.49
C LYS A 224 9.77 13.52 5.65
N ALA A 225 8.61 12.90 5.41
CA ALA A 225 7.69 12.55 6.50
C ALA A 225 7.54 11.03 6.62
N ALA A 226 7.55 10.52 7.85
CA ALA A 226 7.24 9.12 8.13
C ALA A 226 5.96 8.99 8.93
N PHE A 227 5.06 8.14 8.44
CA PHE A 227 3.90 7.66 9.18
C PHE A 227 4.22 6.32 9.87
N PHE A 228 3.77 6.15 11.11
CA PHE A 228 3.93 4.92 11.88
C PHE A 228 2.57 4.39 12.34
N SER A 229 2.24 3.15 11.92
CA SER A 229 0.94 2.50 12.17
C SER A 229 1.07 1.08 12.67
N LEU A 230 -0.03 0.54 13.21
CA LEU A 230 -0.10 -0.86 13.63
C LEU A 230 -0.34 -1.83 12.48
N THR A 231 -1.00 -1.38 11.41
CA THR A 231 -1.40 -2.18 10.26
C THR A 231 -1.30 -1.37 8.97
N PHE A 232 -1.11 -2.07 7.86
CA PHE A 232 -1.14 -1.53 6.50
C PHE A 232 -2.35 -2.01 5.69
N HIS A 233 -3.17 -2.87 6.29
CA HIS A 233 -4.41 -3.32 5.69
C HIS A 233 -5.45 -2.20 5.75
N GLY A 234 -6.36 -2.17 4.78
CA GLY A 234 -7.52 -1.28 4.81
C GLY A 234 -8.41 -1.64 5.99
N GLN A 235 -8.34 -0.85 7.05
CA GLN A 235 -9.21 -0.90 8.23
C GLN A 235 -9.82 0.50 8.46
N PRO A 236 -10.95 0.60 9.20
CA PRO A 236 -11.61 1.86 9.61
C PRO A 236 -10.65 3.01 9.95
N ASP A 237 -9.56 2.67 10.63
CA ASP A 237 -8.53 3.55 11.13
C ASP A 237 -7.41 3.85 10.11
N VAL A 238 -7.23 3.11 9.02
CA VAL A 238 -6.09 3.24 8.09
C VAL A 238 -6.49 3.49 6.62
N HIS A 239 -7.79 3.47 6.31
CA HIS A 239 -8.36 3.45 4.95
C HIS A 239 -7.70 4.35 3.90
N MET A 240 -7.23 5.54 4.28
CA MET A 240 -6.72 6.55 3.34
C MET A 240 -5.21 6.62 3.19
N ARG A 241 -4.43 5.79 3.90
CA ARG A 241 -2.97 5.96 3.91
C ARG A 241 -2.33 5.53 2.58
N HIS A 242 -2.81 4.46 1.95
CA HIS A 242 -2.40 4.07 0.59
C HIS A 242 -2.66 5.20 -0.40
N ALA A 243 -3.89 5.73 -0.41
CA ALA A 243 -4.30 6.84 -1.27
C ALA A 243 -3.45 8.10 -1.08
N LEU A 244 -3.21 8.50 0.18
CA LEU A 244 -2.41 9.67 0.50
C LEU A 244 -0.95 9.51 0.06
N VAL A 245 -0.35 8.34 0.30
CA VAL A 245 1.05 8.08 -0.08
C VAL A 245 1.18 7.99 -1.61
N ARG A 246 0.21 7.38 -2.31
CA ARG A 246 0.13 7.38 -3.78
C ARG A 246 0.04 8.80 -4.33
N PHE A 247 -0.90 9.59 -3.82
CA PHE A 247 -1.06 10.99 -4.23
C PHE A 247 0.22 11.81 -3.97
N ALA A 248 0.83 11.64 -2.80
CA ALA A 248 2.10 12.30 -2.46
C ALA A 248 3.22 11.91 -3.45
N HIS A 249 3.31 10.63 -3.82
CA HIS A 249 4.24 10.14 -4.83
C HIS A 249 4.01 10.80 -6.20
N CYS A 250 2.76 10.87 -6.68
CA CYS A 250 2.41 11.58 -7.93
C CYS A 250 2.80 13.07 -7.90
N MET A 251 2.84 13.67 -6.70
CA MET A 251 3.20 15.08 -6.49
C MET A 251 4.71 15.27 -6.18
N GLY A 252 5.49 14.19 -6.14
CA GLY A 252 6.93 14.19 -5.86
C GLY A 252 7.30 14.38 -4.38
N VAL A 253 6.33 14.30 -3.47
CA VAL A 253 6.53 14.49 -2.03
C VAL A 253 6.99 13.19 -1.37
N GLU A 254 8.03 13.26 -0.53
CA GLU A 254 8.63 12.09 0.11
C GLU A 254 7.90 11.69 1.40
N PHE A 255 6.77 11.01 1.24
CA PHE A 255 6.06 10.36 2.33
C PHE A 255 6.40 8.87 2.40
N ARG A 256 6.78 8.42 3.59
CA ARG A 256 7.06 7.02 3.88
C ARG A 256 6.12 6.51 4.95
N TRP A 257 5.72 5.26 4.85
CA TRP A 257 4.79 4.65 5.79
C TRP A 257 5.36 3.36 6.34
N TYR A 258 5.49 3.28 7.66
CA TYR A 258 6.05 2.16 8.38
C TYR A 258 4.99 1.52 9.26
N VAL A 259 5.04 0.19 9.34
CA VAL A 259 4.16 -0.58 10.22
C VAL A 259 4.95 -1.37 11.25
N ALA A 260 4.41 -1.44 12.46
CA ALA A 260 5.02 -2.28 13.47
C ALA A 260 4.89 -3.76 13.09
N LYS A 261 5.93 -4.56 13.37
CA LYS A 261 5.90 -5.99 13.08
C LYS A 261 4.82 -6.67 13.93
N PRO A 262 3.89 -7.42 13.32
CA PRO A 262 2.85 -8.11 14.06
C PRO A 262 3.46 -9.18 14.96
N ARG A 263 2.98 -9.25 16.20
CA ARG A 263 3.28 -10.34 17.14
C ARG A 263 1.94 -10.88 17.66
N PRO A 264 1.59 -12.15 17.42
CA PRO A 264 0.26 -12.68 17.74
C PRO A 264 -0.19 -12.43 19.18
N ARG A 265 0.70 -12.60 20.16
CA ARG A 265 0.42 -12.31 21.57
C ARG A 265 0.06 -10.84 21.82
N ILE A 266 0.77 -9.91 21.17
CA ILE A 266 0.56 -8.47 21.33
C ILE A 266 -0.71 -7.99 20.61
N HIS A 267 -1.09 -8.64 19.52
CA HIS A 267 -2.29 -8.28 18.75
C HIS A 267 -3.54 -8.19 19.64
N ASN A 268 -3.75 -9.19 20.51
CA ASN A 268 -4.88 -9.20 21.44
C ASN A 268 -4.84 -8.04 22.45
N LEU A 269 -3.64 -7.65 22.90
CA LEU A 269 -3.46 -6.52 23.81
C LEU A 269 -3.74 -5.19 23.11
N LEU A 270 -3.29 -5.03 21.86
CA LEU A 270 -3.56 -3.84 21.05
C LEU A 270 -5.06 -3.68 20.77
N GLN A 271 -5.75 -4.79 20.43
CA GLN A 271 -7.20 -4.80 20.27
C GLN A 271 -7.89 -4.39 21.58
N LYS A 272 -7.52 -5.02 22.70
CA LYS A 272 -8.06 -4.71 24.02
C LYS A 272 -7.89 -3.22 24.36
N MET A 273 -6.71 -2.64 24.10
CA MET A 273 -6.45 -1.22 24.32
C MET A 273 -7.34 -0.33 23.46
N ARG A 274 -7.52 -0.66 22.18
CA ARG A 274 -8.43 0.06 21.27
C ARG A 274 -9.88 -0.02 21.73
N ASP A 275 -10.37 -1.21 22.04
CA ASP A 275 -11.76 -1.42 22.50
C ASP A 275 -12.05 -0.62 23.77
N ILE A 276 -11.08 -0.53 24.69
CA ILE A 276 -11.18 0.33 25.87
C ILE A 276 -11.26 1.80 25.43
N LEU A 277 -10.35 2.29 24.58
CA LEU A 277 -10.34 3.70 24.14
C LEU A 277 -11.62 4.11 23.39
N GLU A 278 -12.22 3.21 22.63
CA GLU A 278 -13.47 3.47 21.89
C GLU A 278 -14.74 3.22 22.72
N GLY A 279 -14.60 2.76 23.98
CA GLY A 279 -15.73 2.43 24.84
C GLY A 279 -16.54 1.22 24.35
N LEU A 280 -15.93 0.34 23.56
CA LEU A 280 -16.54 -0.88 23.01
C LEU A 280 -16.42 -2.09 23.96
N ASN A 281 -15.72 -1.92 25.08
CA ASN A 281 -15.36 -3.02 25.96
C ASN A 281 -16.38 -3.25 27.07
N ASP A 282 -16.55 -4.52 27.47
CA ASP A 282 -17.33 -4.88 28.66
C ASP A 282 -16.72 -4.23 29.91
N SER A 283 -17.56 -3.81 30.85
CA SER A 283 -17.19 -3.09 32.09
C SER A 283 -16.19 -3.84 32.99
N LEU A 284 -15.87 -5.11 32.72
CA LEU A 284 -14.97 -5.97 33.49
C LEU A 284 -13.55 -6.12 32.90
N LYS A 285 -13.28 -5.63 31.69
CA LYS A 285 -11.97 -5.81 31.03
C LYS A 285 -11.12 -4.55 31.18
N TYR A 286 -10.06 -4.63 31.98
CA TYR A 286 -9.08 -3.56 32.20
C TYR A 286 -7.70 -3.91 31.60
N LEU A 287 -6.94 -2.90 31.16
CA LEU A 287 -5.52 -3.10 30.82
C LEU A 287 -4.71 -3.22 32.12
N SER A 288 -3.99 -4.32 32.31
CA SER A 288 -3.12 -4.51 33.47
C SER A 288 -1.78 -3.78 33.30
N PHE A 289 -1.01 -3.66 34.39
CA PHE A 289 0.33 -3.08 34.33
C PHE A 289 1.27 -3.93 33.46
N ASP A 290 1.23 -5.25 33.63
CA ASP A 290 2.06 -6.18 32.85
C ASP A 290 1.71 -6.13 31.36
N GLU A 291 0.43 -6.01 31.01
CA GLU A 291 -0.01 -5.85 29.62
C GLU A 291 0.46 -4.52 29.02
N GLU A 292 0.38 -3.42 29.77
CA GLU A 292 0.94 -2.13 29.35
C GLU A 292 2.46 -2.24 29.11
N LEU A 293 3.18 -2.92 30.00
CA LEU A 293 4.62 -3.14 29.87
C LEU A 293 4.95 -3.98 28.63
N GLU A 294 4.18 -5.04 28.36
CA GLU A 294 4.34 -5.86 27.14
C GLU A 294 4.15 -5.03 25.86
N ILE A 295 3.18 -4.11 25.83
CA ILE A 295 2.99 -3.17 24.72
C ILE A 295 4.22 -2.28 24.58
N LEU A 296 4.69 -1.68 25.67
CA LEU A 296 5.87 -0.80 25.65
C LEU A 296 7.11 -1.53 25.12
N GLU A 297 7.44 -2.68 25.70
CA GLU A 297 8.57 -3.51 25.27
C GLU A 297 8.50 -3.83 23.78
N TRP A 298 7.31 -4.18 23.27
CA TRP A 298 7.10 -4.44 21.86
C TRP A 298 7.34 -3.21 20.98
N VAL A 299 6.93 -2.01 21.40
CA VAL A 299 7.21 -0.78 20.65
C VAL A 299 8.70 -0.47 20.63
N TYR A 300 9.38 -0.56 21.77
CA TYR A 300 10.83 -0.34 21.86
C TYR A 300 11.61 -1.36 21.02
N ASP A 301 11.19 -2.62 21.01
CA ASP A 301 11.80 -3.66 20.19
C ASP A 301 11.64 -3.36 18.69
N ASN A 302 10.45 -2.94 18.26
CA ASN A 302 10.22 -2.53 16.87
C ASN A 302 11.10 -1.34 16.49
N ALA A 303 11.11 -0.31 17.33
CA ALA A 303 11.89 0.88 17.10
C ALA A 303 13.39 0.55 17.00
N ARG A 304 13.94 -0.21 17.96
CA ARG A 304 15.36 -0.59 17.98
C ARG A 304 15.76 -1.41 16.76
N ARG A 305 14.95 -2.40 16.38
CA ARG A 305 15.28 -3.35 15.31
C ARG A 305 15.15 -2.74 13.92
N TYR A 306 14.14 -1.90 13.70
CA TYR A 306 13.75 -1.45 12.36
C TYR A 306 13.92 0.04 12.13
N TRP A 307 13.63 0.89 13.12
CA TRP A 307 13.50 2.33 12.90
C TRP A 307 14.66 3.19 13.41
N LEU A 308 15.41 2.68 14.39
CA LEU A 308 16.58 3.30 15.01
C LEU A 308 17.90 2.65 14.56
N ARG A 309 17.87 1.75 13.57
CA ARG A 309 19.07 1.18 12.95
C ARG A 309 19.78 2.24 12.09
N HIS A 310 20.97 1.91 11.58
CA HIS A 310 21.67 2.76 10.60
C HIS A 310 20.76 3.06 9.40
N ASN A 311 20.68 4.33 8.98
CA ASN A 311 19.74 4.84 7.96
C ASN A 311 18.24 4.66 8.27
N GLY A 312 17.88 4.34 9.53
CA GLY A 312 16.49 4.19 9.93
C GLY A 312 15.74 5.53 10.00
N PRO A 313 14.41 5.54 9.80
CA PRO A 313 13.61 6.76 9.76
C PRO A 313 13.68 7.60 11.04
N LEU A 314 13.91 6.99 12.21
CA LEU A 314 13.96 7.71 13.48
C LEU A 314 15.37 8.22 13.85
N LYS A 315 16.42 7.93 13.06
CA LYS A 315 17.75 8.52 13.27
C LYS A 315 17.74 10.05 13.19
N PRO A 316 18.75 10.77 13.71
CA PRO A 316 18.84 12.22 13.54
C PRO A 316 18.71 12.63 12.06
N ARG A 317 18.13 13.82 11.77
CA ARG A 317 17.99 14.32 10.39
C ARG A 317 19.35 14.40 9.67
N SER A 318 20.40 14.76 10.41
CA SER A 318 21.79 14.79 9.94
C SER A 318 22.36 13.42 9.51
N MET A 319 21.71 12.31 9.91
CA MET A 319 22.06 10.94 9.54
C MET A 319 21.03 10.31 8.59
N GLY A 320 20.22 11.14 7.92
CA GLY A 320 19.24 10.68 6.93
C GLY A 320 17.89 10.23 7.49
N GLY A 321 17.63 10.41 8.79
CA GLY A 321 16.28 10.23 9.35
C GLY A 321 15.30 11.29 8.85
N VAL A 322 14.01 11.07 9.12
CA VAL A 322 12.95 11.91 8.54
C VAL A 322 12.86 13.28 9.21
N ASP A 323 12.27 14.24 8.51
CA ASP A 323 12.04 15.59 9.01
C ASP A 323 10.81 15.70 9.90
N VAL A 324 9.79 14.89 9.63
CA VAL A 324 8.51 14.89 10.34
C VAL A 324 8.11 13.47 10.68
N VAL A 325 7.71 13.24 11.94
CA VAL A 325 7.16 11.96 12.39
C VAL A 325 5.66 12.12 12.62
N VAL A 326 4.88 11.21 12.05
CA VAL A 326 3.43 11.11 12.25
C VAL A 326 3.14 9.74 12.86
N ILE A 327 2.56 9.73 14.04
CA ILE A 327 2.11 8.52 14.74
C ILE A 327 0.59 8.51 14.60
N ASP A 328 -0.03 7.43 14.12
CA ASP A 328 -1.49 7.39 13.92
C ASP A 328 -2.24 6.46 14.89
N SER A 329 -1.48 5.77 15.74
CA SER A 329 -2.01 4.73 16.61
C SER A 329 -1.58 5.00 18.05
N ALA A 330 -2.54 5.05 18.98
CA ALA A 330 -2.26 5.30 20.39
C ALA A 330 -1.18 4.39 21.00
N PRO A 331 -1.14 3.06 20.73
CA PRO A 331 -0.10 2.20 21.27
C PRO A 331 1.32 2.56 20.82
N LEU A 332 1.48 3.26 19.68
CA LEU A 332 2.78 3.67 19.13
C LEU A 332 3.24 5.05 19.64
N LEU A 333 2.48 5.73 20.49
CA LEU A 333 2.88 7.01 21.09
C LEU A 333 4.26 7.02 21.79
N PRO A 334 4.80 5.91 22.36
CA PRO A 334 6.18 5.90 22.84
C PRO A 334 7.24 6.29 21.80
N LEU A 335 6.92 6.18 20.50
CA LEU A 335 7.80 6.65 19.42
C LEU A 335 8.03 8.16 19.44
N ALA A 336 7.12 8.94 20.02
CA ALA A 336 7.29 10.39 20.15
C ALA A 336 8.54 10.73 20.98
N LEU A 337 8.66 10.12 22.16
CA LEU A 337 9.84 10.25 23.01
C LEU A 337 11.10 9.79 22.30
N LEU A 338 11.07 8.60 21.67
CA LEU A 338 12.23 8.08 20.92
C LEU A 338 12.67 9.03 19.80
N SER A 339 11.72 9.62 19.08
CA SER A 339 11.98 10.62 18.04
C SER A 339 12.69 11.84 18.62
N LYS A 340 12.17 12.41 19.72
CA LYS A 340 12.77 13.58 20.39
C LYS A 340 14.14 13.29 20.99
N GLN A 341 14.38 12.08 21.49
CA GLN A 341 15.70 11.66 21.99
C GLN A 341 16.76 11.63 20.89
N GLN A 342 16.38 11.29 19.65
CA GLN A 342 17.30 11.31 18.52
C GLN A 342 17.46 12.72 17.92
N ASP A 343 16.39 13.51 17.92
CA ASP A 343 16.35 14.85 17.33
C ASP A 343 15.32 15.73 18.07
N PRO A 344 15.72 16.47 19.12
CA PRO A 344 14.79 17.20 19.98
C PRO A 344 13.93 18.22 19.23
N GLY A 345 14.45 18.77 18.13
CA GLY A 345 13.77 19.75 17.30
C GLY A 345 12.89 19.15 16.20
N ARG A 346 12.74 17.82 16.13
CA ARG A 346 11.91 17.17 15.10
C ARG A 346 10.43 17.32 15.42
N PRO A 347 9.59 17.84 14.49
CA PRO A 347 8.15 17.82 14.64
C PRO A 347 7.59 16.39 14.75
N VAL A 348 6.78 16.15 15.77
CA VAL A 348 6.05 14.91 16.01
C VAL A 348 4.56 15.21 16.04
N LEU A 349 3.80 14.57 15.16
CA LEU A 349 2.36 14.67 15.07
C LEU A 349 1.72 13.38 15.58
N TYR A 350 0.65 13.51 16.34
CA TYR A 350 -0.26 12.41 16.64
C TYR A 350 -1.56 12.58 15.85
N GLU A 351 -1.77 11.72 14.86
CA GLU A 351 -3.00 11.64 14.09
C GLU A 351 -3.95 10.65 14.78
N ASN A 352 -4.77 11.14 15.72
CA ASN A 352 -5.77 10.30 16.37
C ASN A 352 -6.93 10.02 15.41
N ARG A 353 -7.18 8.75 15.12
CA ARG A 353 -8.34 8.31 14.34
C ARG A 353 -9.41 7.58 15.13
N LEU A 354 -9.18 7.38 16.43
CA LEU A 354 -10.17 6.78 17.32
C LEU A 354 -11.33 7.74 17.58
N MET A 355 -12.53 7.17 17.63
CA MET A 355 -13.75 7.88 18.00
C MET A 355 -14.01 7.65 19.48
N PHE A 356 -13.93 8.71 20.29
CA PHE A 356 -14.19 8.63 21.73
C PHE A 356 -15.70 8.79 22.01
N GLN A 357 -16.23 8.01 22.95
CA GLN A 357 -17.61 8.16 23.45
C GLN A 357 -17.72 9.29 24.50
N ASN A 358 -18.93 9.82 24.68
CA ASN A 358 -19.21 11.07 25.40
C ASN A 358 -18.96 11.06 26.94
N ASN A 359 -18.73 9.91 27.57
CA ASN A 359 -18.58 9.79 29.04
C ASN A 359 -17.15 9.46 29.48
N MET A 360 -16.18 10.18 28.92
CA MET A 360 -14.75 9.98 29.18
C MET A 360 -14.30 10.80 30.39
N ALA A 361 -14.34 10.15 31.57
CA ALA A 361 -13.79 10.56 32.87
C ALA A 361 -14.83 10.95 33.93
N GLU A 362 -15.31 9.96 34.67
CA GLU A 362 -15.78 10.18 36.04
C GLU A 362 -15.13 9.23 37.06
N ASP A 363 -14.75 8.00 36.65
CA ASP A 363 -14.11 7.04 37.56
C ASP A 363 -12.58 6.92 37.34
N PRO A 364 -11.74 7.47 38.25
CA PRO A 364 -10.29 7.31 38.20
C PRO A 364 -9.80 5.86 38.41
N ASN A 365 -10.66 4.94 38.88
CA ASN A 365 -10.38 3.52 39.00
C ASN A 365 -10.98 2.68 37.86
N GLY A 366 -11.64 3.33 36.89
CA GLY A 366 -12.31 2.64 35.78
C GLY A 366 -11.32 2.06 34.75
N PRO A 367 -11.75 1.10 33.91
CA PRO A 367 -10.92 0.49 32.86
C PRO A 367 -10.27 1.50 31.90
N LEU A 368 -10.94 2.63 31.67
CA LEU A 368 -10.50 3.74 30.83
C LEU A 368 -9.32 4.52 31.42
N ALA A 369 -9.23 4.64 32.75
CA ALA A 369 -8.31 5.57 33.41
C ALA A 369 -6.84 5.26 33.08
N ARG A 370 -6.44 3.99 33.12
CA ARG A 370 -5.06 3.59 32.80
C ARG A 370 -4.72 3.79 31.32
N VAL A 371 -5.61 3.39 30.42
CA VAL A 371 -5.34 3.53 28.98
C VAL A 371 -5.30 5.01 28.59
N TRP A 372 -6.09 5.84 29.25
CA TRP A 372 -6.02 7.29 29.07
C TRP A 372 -4.75 7.90 29.65
N ASP A 373 -4.31 7.45 30.83
CA ASP A 373 -3.02 7.88 31.38
C ASP A 373 -1.85 7.49 30.48
N PHE A 374 -1.92 6.30 29.85
CA PHE A 374 -0.97 5.92 28.82
C PHE A 374 -0.93 6.96 27.70
N VAL A 375 -2.07 7.26 27.06
CA VAL A 375 -2.13 8.23 25.95
C VAL A 375 -1.65 9.61 26.40
N ARG A 376 -2.15 10.12 27.52
CA ARG A 376 -1.79 11.44 28.06
C ARG A 376 -0.29 11.55 28.35
N THR A 377 0.26 10.56 29.05
CA THR A 377 1.67 10.57 29.46
C THR A 377 2.60 10.54 28.25
N ARG A 378 2.29 9.75 27.22
CA ARG A 378 3.14 9.63 26.02
C ARG A 378 2.89 10.72 24.98
N SER A 379 1.82 11.50 25.10
CA SER A 379 1.54 12.66 24.24
C SER A 379 2.34 13.91 24.64
N LYS A 380 3.09 13.88 25.75
CA LYS A 380 3.91 15.04 26.20
C LYS A 380 4.97 15.46 25.18
N ASP A 381 5.49 14.49 24.42
CA ASP A 381 6.51 14.67 23.38
C ASP A 381 5.91 14.93 21.98
N VAL A 382 4.59 15.07 21.88
CA VAL A 382 3.85 15.38 20.64
C VAL A 382 3.69 16.90 20.51
N ASP A 383 4.00 17.44 19.32
CA ASP A 383 3.90 18.87 19.03
C ASP A 383 2.50 19.27 18.58
N ILE A 384 1.86 18.43 17.76
CA ILE A 384 0.52 18.66 17.21
C ILE A 384 -0.29 17.36 17.29
N LEU A 385 -1.52 17.46 17.77
CA LEU A 385 -2.50 16.39 17.69
C LEU A 385 -3.56 16.78 16.65
N VAL A 386 -3.88 15.89 15.72
CA VAL A 386 -5.01 16.06 14.81
C VAL A 386 -6.01 14.94 15.03
N SER A 387 -7.30 15.26 15.04
CA SER A 387 -8.35 14.27 15.34
C SER A 387 -9.69 14.64 14.71
N PRO A 388 -10.56 13.65 14.39
CA PRO A 388 -11.96 13.92 14.06
C PRO A 388 -12.78 14.37 15.29
N VAL A 389 -12.26 14.19 16.51
CA VAL A 389 -12.95 14.51 17.77
C VAL A 389 -12.11 15.44 18.67
N PRO A 390 -11.70 16.64 18.17
CA PRO A 390 -10.69 17.48 18.82
C PRO A 390 -11.14 18.02 20.19
N LYS A 391 -12.44 18.21 20.42
CA LYS A 391 -12.99 18.73 21.68
C LYS A 391 -12.67 17.84 22.88
N TYR A 392 -12.57 16.52 22.68
CA TYR A 392 -12.28 15.53 23.74
C TYR A 392 -10.77 15.39 24.05
N LEU A 393 -9.92 16.09 23.29
CA LEU A 393 -8.45 15.99 23.38
C LEU A 393 -7.79 17.32 23.71
N ALA A 394 -8.60 18.39 23.72
CA ALA A 394 -8.21 19.75 24.03
C ALA A 394 -7.97 19.92 25.57
N PRO A 395 -7.67 21.13 26.08
CA PRO A 395 -6.70 21.37 27.16
C PRO A 395 -6.99 20.75 28.52
N GLN A 396 -8.18 20.19 28.74
CA GLN A 396 -8.51 19.49 29.98
C GLN A 396 -8.05 18.01 29.97
N GLN A 397 -7.65 17.43 28.82
CA GLN A 397 -7.33 16.00 28.73
C GLN A 397 -5.93 15.61 28.23
N ILE A 398 -5.38 16.24 27.17
CA ILE A 398 -4.11 15.81 26.54
C ILE A 398 -3.18 16.97 26.16
N LEU A 399 -3.60 17.86 25.26
CA LEU A 399 -2.75 18.96 24.72
C LEU A 399 -3.49 20.32 24.74
N PRO A 400 -2.76 21.45 24.81
CA PRO A 400 -3.35 22.78 24.71
C PRO A 400 -4.13 22.97 23.39
N SER A 401 -5.27 23.69 23.41
CA SER A 401 -6.13 23.86 22.21
C SER A 401 -5.38 24.31 20.96
N LYS A 402 -4.37 25.18 21.11
CA LYS A 402 -3.54 25.67 19.98
C LYS A 402 -2.69 24.60 19.29
N ARG A 403 -2.53 23.43 19.92
CA ARG A 403 -1.80 22.26 19.41
C ARG A 403 -2.74 21.13 18.99
N VAL A 404 -4.06 21.36 19.03
CA VAL A 404 -5.08 20.37 18.67
C VAL A 404 -5.83 20.85 17.43
N GLY A 405 -5.72 20.10 16.33
CA GLY A 405 -6.38 20.37 15.07
C GLY A 405 -7.51 19.38 14.76
N TYR A 406 -8.40 19.80 13.87
CA TYR A 406 -9.44 18.94 13.30
C TYR A 406 -9.02 18.44 11.92
N ILE A 407 -9.15 17.14 11.68
CA ILE A 407 -9.10 16.56 10.34
C ILE A 407 -10.30 15.63 10.16
N PRO A 408 -11.18 15.87 9.16
CA PRO A 408 -12.29 14.98 8.89
C PRO A 408 -11.80 13.65 8.29
N VAL A 409 -12.64 12.62 8.38
CA VAL A 409 -12.43 11.39 7.61
C VAL A 409 -12.59 11.71 6.12
N SER A 410 -11.69 11.17 5.29
CA SER A 410 -11.74 11.26 3.84
C SER A 410 -11.91 9.86 3.23
N VAL A 411 -12.33 9.81 1.97
CA VAL A 411 -12.50 8.59 1.19
C VAL A 411 -11.76 8.73 -0.15
N ASP A 412 -11.22 7.62 -0.65
CA ASP A 412 -10.65 7.49 -1.99
C ASP A 412 -11.73 6.76 -2.80
N GLN A 413 -12.41 7.49 -3.69
CA GLN A 413 -13.57 7.00 -4.44
C GLN A 413 -13.20 6.56 -5.84
#